data_AF-W2NK84-F1
#
_entry.id   AF-W2NK84-F1
#
_cell.length_a   1.000
_cell.length_b   1.000
_cell.length_c   1.000
_cell.angle_alpha   90.00
_cell.angle_beta   90.00
_cell.angle_gamma   90.00
#
_symmetry.space_group_name_H-M   'P 1'
#
loop_
_entity.id
_entity.type
_entity.pdbx_description
1 polymer ?
#
loop_
_entity_poly.entity_id
_entity_poly.type
_entity_poly.pdbx_seq_one_letter_code
_entity_poly.pdbx_strand_id
1 'polypeptide(L)'
;METTAARALNELWRDHLFQLGITFHAGRECITYEWGAKNHVKESGRSDKSPDNLSQQQLSRVMSRFGGKFEDSAQYYPDGTMNDVVYAVDGGMEDWGYAASWENEYTTPKPIKECNPSSFGGYPAEKTRYNNATHRAFNVLIEASNSKQPNATTWGDSSTLSDEALSDYLPEAEMAGHVPRNTRLSLLYIDLVQPYVLWKTHPYKGNVNKAVTFEWEVAGAIIVDKTQLKVWSDDPTGVTHTQAQSGVTRWYHKDLGLKVKTNNKGLFSADVDFATTGTYYVQAIATVDQDWATQGTGEDIPVPKVKPQTHIVNARTNDDWLYSNNGRVVRGQTVWTSQTVKIVVT
;
A
#
# COMPACT_ATOMS: atom_id res chain seq x y z
N MET A 1 23.17 -0.17 -15.21
CA MET A 1 23.77 1.20 -15.13
C MET A 1 24.34 1.71 -16.45
N GLU A 2 23.94 1.17 -17.60
CA GLU A 2 24.49 1.56 -18.91
C GLU A 2 23.94 2.88 -19.47
N THR A 3 22.79 3.35 -18.99
CA THR A 3 22.12 4.57 -19.49
C THR A 3 22.15 5.68 -18.44
N THR A 4 22.10 6.95 -18.86
CA THR A 4 21.96 8.09 -17.95
C THR A 4 20.70 7.99 -17.09
N ALA A 5 19.59 7.49 -17.65
CA ALA A 5 18.35 7.27 -16.91
C ALA A 5 18.51 6.26 -15.77
N ALA A 6 19.12 5.09 -16.05
CA ALA A 6 19.38 4.09 -15.02
C ALA A 6 20.31 4.62 -13.91
N ARG A 7 21.31 5.43 -14.28
CA ARG A 7 22.20 6.08 -13.30
C ARG A 7 21.46 7.10 -12.44
N ALA A 8 20.62 7.94 -13.03
CA ALA A 8 19.82 8.92 -12.30
C ALA A 8 18.86 8.24 -11.31
N LEU A 9 18.14 7.21 -11.76
CA LEU A 9 17.29 6.40 -10.88
C LEU A 9 18.10 5.76 -9.76
N ASN A 10 19.26 5.17 -10.05
CA ASN A 10 20.12 4.59 -9.02
C ASN A 10 20.56 5.60 -7.96
N GLU A 11 20.91 6.83 -8.34
CA GLU A 11 21.24 7.87 -7.36
C GLU A 11 20.02 8.25 -6.50
N LEU A 12 18.82 8.35 -7.10
CA LEU A 12 17.59 8.64 -6.35
C LEU A 12 17.28 7.55 -5.32
N TRP A 13 17.30 6.29 -5.73
CA TRP A 13 17.01 5.16 -4.84
C TRP A 13 18.07 4.93 -3.78
N ARG A 14 19.33 5.29 -4.05
CA ARG A 14 20.38 5.30 -3.03
C ARG A 14 20.22 6.41 -2.01
N ASP A 15 19.58 7.51 -2.37
CA ASP A 15 19.34 8.64 -1.49
C ASP A 15 18.03 8.51 -0.67
N HIS A 16 17.03 7.81 -1.21
CA HIS A 16 15.68 7.78 -0.66
C HIS A 16 15.26 6.42 -0.07
N LEU A 17 14.25 6.45 0.79
CA LEU A 17 13.53 5.28 1.30
C LEU A 17 12.13 5.25 0.68
N PHE A 18 12.03 4.82 -0.58
CA PHE A 18 10.74 4.69 -1.25
C PHE A 18 9.94 3.53 -0.62
N GLN A 19 8.66 3.75 -0.34
CA GLN A 19 7.76 2.71 0.14
C GLN A 19 6.92 2.13 -0.99
N LEU A 20 6.48 3.00 -1.91
CA LEU A 20 5.62 2.68 -3.04
C LEU A 20 6.18 3.36 -4.31
N GLY A 21 6.09 2.69 -5.44
CA GLY A 21 6.48 3.21 -6.76
C GLY A 21 5.63 2.60 -7.88
N ILE A 22 5.46 3.35 -8.97
CA ILE A 22 4.78 2.87 -10.17
C ILE A 22 5.72 3.07 -11.36
N THR A 23 5.83 2.03 -12.18
CA THR A 23 6.49 2.10 -13.48
C THR A 23 5.45 1.90 -14.58
N PHE A 24 5.17 2.96 -15.35
CA PHE A 24 4.18 2.93 -16.43
C PHE A 24 4.81 2.50 -17.75
N HIS A 25 4.27 1.43 -18.32
CA HIS A 25 4.60 0.88 -19.63
C HIS A 25 3.37 0.87 -20.54
N ALA A 26 3.52 0.31 -21.74
CA ALA A 26 2.44 0.03 -22.68
C ALA A 26 2.86 -1.16 -23.57
N GLY A 27 1.95 -1.77 -24.31
CA GLY A 27 2.18 -3.00 -25.09
C GLY A 27 1.39 -4.21 -24.55
N ARG A 28 0.77 -4.06 -23.37
CA ARG A 28 -0.27 -4.93 -22.81
C ARG A 28 -1.12 -4.11 -21.84
N GLU A 29 -2.22 -4.66 -21.37
CA GLU A 29 -2.96 -4.16 -20.21
C GLU A 29 -2.74 -5.10 -19.03
N CYS A 30 -2.02 -4.67 -17.99
CA CYS A 30 -1.93 -5.39 -16.71
C CYS A 30 -1.36 -4.53 -15.57
N ILE A 31 -1.60 -4.97 -14.33
CA ILE A 31 -0.93 -4.48 -13.13
C ILE A 31 -0.20 -5.67 -12.50
N THR A 32 1.12 -5.61 -12.42
CA THR A 32 1.92 -6.76 -12.01
C THR A 32 2.95 -6.43 -10.96
N TYR A 33 3.22 -7.42 -10.12
CA TYR A 33 4.09 -7.33 -8.96
C TYR A 33 5.08 -8.49 -8.93
N GLU A 34 5.94 -8.51 -7.93
CA GLU A 34 7.06 -9.42 -7.84
C GLU A 34 6.59 -10.89 -7.76
N TRP A 35 7.29 -11.82 -8.41
CA TRP A 35 8.58 -11.66 -9.07
C TRP A 35 8.49 -11.52 -10.60
N GLY A 36 9.47 -10.83 -11.18
CA GLY A 36 9.67 -10.70 -12.63
C GLY A 36 11.00 -11.28 -13.14
N ALA A 37 11.93 -11.63 -12.26
CA ALA A 37 13.25 -12.13 -12.63
C ALA A 37 13.24 -13.64 -12.89
N LYS A 38 14.19 -14.12 -13.70
CA LYS A 38 14.24 -15.54 -14.12
C LYS A 38 14.60 -16.49 -13.00
N ASN A 39 15.29 -16.02 -11.95
CA ASN A 39 15.63 -16.85 -10.79
C ASN A 39 14.43 -17.18 -9.89
N HIS A 40 13.27 -16.56 -10.13
CA HIS A 40 12.01 -16.81 -9.43
C HIS A 40 10.94 -17.44 -10.34
N VAL A 41 11.40 -18.15 -11.39
CA VAL A 41 10.55 -18.95 -12.26
C VAL A 41 10.70 -20.42 -11.83
N LYS A 42 9.61 -21.01 -11.35
CA LYS A 42 9.53 -22.43 -11.01
C LYS A 42 9.72 -23.29 -12.26
N GLU A 43 10.08 -24.56 -12.08
CA GLU A 43 10.14 -25.54 -13.19
C GLU A 43 8.81 -25.65 -13.95
N SER A 44 7.68 -25.41 -13.28
CA SER A 44 6.35 -25.37 -13.90
C SER A 44 6.12 -24.15 -14.82
N GLY A 45 7.06 -23.21 -14.89
CA GLY A 45 6.93 -21.93 -15.58
C GLY A 45 6.14 -20.88 -14.80
N ARG A 46 5.69 -21.20 -13.57
CA ARG A 46 4.96 -20.29 -12.69
C ARG A 46 5.91 -19.42 -11.88
N SER A 47 5.43 -18.27 -11.43
CA SER A 47 6.17 -17.43 -10.49
C SER A 47 6.30 -18.09 -9.11
N ASP A 48 7.47 -17.95 -8.50
CA ASP A 48 7.58 -17.99 -7.04
C ASP A 48 6.80 -16.83 -6.39
N LYS A 49 6.49 -16.99 -5.09
CA LYS A 49 5.85 -15.93 -4.29
C LYS A 49 6.90 -15.10 -3.58
N SER A 50 6.78 -13.78 -3.62
CA SER A 50 7.63 -12.89 -2.83
C SER A 50 7.27 -12.98 -1.34
N PRO A 51 8.20 -12.63 -0.42
CA PRO A 51 7.92 -12.42 1.00
C PRO A 51 6.72 -11.51 1.31
N ASP A 52 6.39 -10.60 0.40
CA ASP A 52 5.31 -9.62 0.52
C ASP A 52 4.11 -9.93 -0.41
N ASN A 53 4.01 -11.16 -0.93
CA ASN A 53 3.04 -11.53 -1.97
C ASN A 53 1.58 -11.20 -1.60
N LEU A 54 1.17 -11.39 -0.34
CA LEU A 54 -0.20 -11.10 0.07
C LEU A 54 -0.53 -9.61 -0.07
N SER A 55 0.33 -8.73 0.46
CA SER A 55 0.13 -7.28 0.34
C SER A 55 0.23 -6.81 -1.11
N GLN A 56 1.18 -7.34 -1.88
CA GLN A 56 1.34 -7.00 -3.30
C GLN A 56 0.11 -7.39 -4.11
N GLN A 57 -0.40 -8.61 -3.91
CA GLN A 57 -1.64 -9.09 -4.53
C GLN A 57 -2.83 -8.18 -4.17
N GLN A 58 -3.03 -7.91 -2.89
CA GLN A 58 -4.17 -7.11 -2.45
C GLN A 58 -4.10 -5.69 -3.04
N LEU A 59 -2.95 -5.04 -2.95
CA LEU A 59 -2.74 -3.70 -3.51
C LEU A 59 -2.93 -3.67 -5.03
N SER A 60 -2.34 -4.61 -5.78
CA SER A 60 -2.53 -4.67 -7.24
C SER A 60 -3.98 -4.95 -7.64
N ARG A 61 -4.71 -5.78 -6.89
CA ARG A 61 -6.14 -6.03 -7.11
C ARG A 61 -6.98 -4.77 -6.83
N VAL A 62 -6.71 -4.07 -5.73
CA VAL A 62 -7.36 -2.78 -5.40
C VAL A 62 -7.09 -1.76 -6.49
N MET A 63 -5.84 -1.62 -6.93
CA MET A 63 -5.46 -0.75 -8.04
C MET A 63 -6.23 -1.10 -9.32
N SER A 64 -6.26 -2.38 -9.71
CA SER A 64 -6.97 -2.84 -10.90
C SER A 64 -8.44 -2.43 -10.90
N ARG A 65 -9.12 -2.55 -9.74
CA ARG A 65 -10.53 -2.19 -9.60
C ARG A 65 -10.74 -0.69 -9.52
N PHE A 66 -9.88 0.04 -8.80
CA PHE A 66 -10.00 1.48 -8.62
C PHE A 66 -9.70 2.27 -9.89
N GLY A 67 -8.76 1.78 -10.70
CA GLY A 67 -8.48 2.33 -12.04
C GLY A 67 -9.66 2.22 -13.01
N GLY A 68 -10.64 1.36 -12.71
CA GLY A 68 -11.84 1.20 -13.52
C GLY A 68 -11.62 0.40 -14.80
N LYS A 69 -12.73 0.05 -15.45
CA LYS A 69 -12.71 -0.71 -16.70
C LYS A 69 -12.17 0.14 -17.85
N PHE A 70 -11.53 -0.52 -18.82
CA PHE A 70 -11.12 0.06 -20.11
C PHE A 70 -12.32 0.46 -20.96
N GLU A 71 -12.28 1.66 -21.56
CA GLU A 71 -13.26 2.07 -22.57
C GLU A 71 -13.25 1.11 -23.78
N ASP A 72 -12.08 0.62 -24.15
CA ASP A 72 -11.91 -0.20 -25.36
C ASP A 72 -12.34 -1.66 -25.18
N SER A 73 -12.20 -2.22 -23.98
CA SER A 73 -12.43 -3.66 -23.71
C SER A 73 -13.50 -3.95 -22.66
N ALA A 74 -13.94 -2.92 -21.92
CA ALA A 74 -14.80 -3.04 -20.75
C ALA A 74 -14.26 -4.02 -19.67
N GLN A 75 -12.96 -4.30 -19.69
CA GLN A 75 -12.28 -5.17 -18.70
C GLN A 75 -11.54 -4.33 -17.66
N TYR A 76 -11.30 -4.89 -16.49
CA TYR A 76 -10.30 -4.36 -15.56
C TYR A 76 -8.89 -4.79 -16.00
N TYR A 77 -7.86 -4.17 -15.41
CA TYR A 77 -6.52 -4.72 -15.52
C TYR A 77 -6.47 -6.17 -15.02
N PRO A 78 -5.96 -7.12 -15.81
CA PRO A 78 -5.44 -8.36 -15.27
C PRO A 78 -4.35 -8.05 -14.24
N ASP A 79 -4.41 -8.69 -13.08
CA ASP A 79 -3.42 -8.56 -12.02
C ASP A 79 -2.80 -9.91 -11.63
N GLY A 80 -1.53 -9.88 -11.24
CA GLY A 80 -0.77 -11.08 -10.85
C GLY A 80 0.73 -10.81 -10.76
N THR A 81 1.50 -11.85 -10.50
CA THR A 81 2.96 -11.76 -10.54
C THR A 81 3.42 -11.47 -11.98
N MET A 82 4.52 -10.75 -12.14
CA MET A 82 5.07 -10.40 -13.46
C MET A 82 5.39 -11.66 -14.27
N ASN A 83 5.97 -12.69 -13.64
CA ASN A 83 6.28 -13.95 -14.30
C ASN A 83 5.02 -14.71 -14.78
N ASP A 84 3.88 -14.63 -14.06
CA ASP A 84 2.65 -15.31 -14.47
C ASP A 84 1.84 -14.54 -15.53
N VAL A 85 1.91 -13.20 -15.53
CA VAL A 85 1.04 -12.34 -16.37
C VAL A 85 1.76 -11.73 -17.56
N VAL A 86 3.06 -11.45 -17.44
CA VAL A 86 3.90 -10.85 -18.48
C VAL A 86 4.86 -11.90 -19.02
N TYR A 87 6.08 -11.96 -18.49
CA TYR A 87 7.13 -12.95 -18.72
C TYR A 87 8.38 -12.54 -17.91
N ALA A 88 9.29 -13.48 -17.70
CA ALA A 88 10.48 -13.25 -16.90
C ALA A 88 11.58 -12.46 -17.61
N VAL A 89 12.10 -11.42 -16.94
CA VAL A 89 13.21 -10.56 -17.40
C VAL A 89 14.12 -10.22 -16.22
N ASP A 90 15.42 -10.43 -16.40
CA ASP A 90 16.42 -10.03 -15.39
C ASP A 90 16.69 -8.53 -15.44
N GLY A 91 16.79 -7.90 -14.27
CA GLY A 91 17.15 -6.48 -14.15
C GLY A 91 16.00 -5.49 -14.36
N GLY A 92 14.74 -5.95 -14.23
CA GLY A 92 13.57 -5.07 -14.15
C GLY A 92 13.64 -4.10 -12.98
N MET A 93 13.04 -2.92 -13.13
CA MET A 93 13.07 -1.88 -12.09
C MET A 93 12.21 -2.27 -10.89
N GLU A 94 11.18 -3.06 -11.11
CA GLU A 94 10.24 -3.59 -10.13
C GLU A 94 10.96 -4.44 -9.10
N ASP A 95 11.51 -5.58 -9.53
CA ASP A 95 12.29 -6.47 -8.66
C ASP A 95 13.53 -5.76 -8.08
N TRP A 96 14.20 -4.90 -8.85
CA TRP A 96 15.35 -4.15 -8.34
C TRP A 96 14.95 -3.17 -7.22
N GLY A 97 13.84 -2.45 -7.38
CA GLY A 97 13.31 -1.55 -6.37
C GLY A 97 12.80 -2.27 -5.12
N TYR A 98 12.39 -3.53 -5.27
CA TYR A 98 11.92 -4.38 -4.17
C TYR A 98 13.05 -5.10 -3.42
N ALA A 99 14.07 -5.60 -4.13
CA ALA A 99 14.91 -6.69 -3.63
C ALA A 99 16.43 -6.40 -3.63
N ALA A 100 16.89 -5.35 -4.31
CA ALA A 100 18.32 -5.17 -4.58
C ALA A 100 19.19 -5.01 -3.32
N SER A 101 18.60 -4.62 -2.19
CA SER A 101 19.33 -4.44 -0.91
C SER A 101 19.41 -5.68 -0.03
N TRP A 102 18.59 -6.70 -0.26
CA TRP A 102 18.43 -7.79 0.72
C TRP A 102 18.41 -9.20 0.13
N GLU A 103 18.01 -9.39 -1.13
CA GLU A 103 17.83 -10.75 -1.67
C GLU A 103 19.12 -11.58 -1.67
N ASN A 104 20.26 -10.94 -1.95
CA ASN A 104 21.57 -11.57 -1.93
C ASN A 104 21.98 -12.17 -0.57
N GLU A 105 21.30 -11.82 0.52
CA GLU A 105 21.51 -12.42 1.84
C GLU A 105 20.86 -13.82 1.94
N TYR A 106 19.81 -14.09 1.17
CA TYR A 106 18.96 -15.28 1.32
C TYR A 106 18.91 -16.19 0.08
N THR A 107 19.41 -15.72 -1.07
CA THR A 107 19.36 -16.46 -2.33
C THR A 107 20.76 -16.86 -2.80
N THR A 108 20.91 -18.11 -3.25
CA THR A 108 22.13 -18.64 -3.88
C THR A 108 21.80 -19.32 -5.20
N PRO A 109 22.43 -18.95 -6.33
CA PRO A 109 23.45 -17.89 -6.47
C PRO A 109 22.87 -16.49 -6.24
N LYS A 110 23.72 -15.53 -5.86
CA LYS A 110 23.35 -14.14 -5.64
C LYS A 110 22.89 -13.48 -6.95
N PRO A 111 21.60 -13.13 -7.11
CA PRO A 111 21.10 -12.63 -8.40
C PRO A 111 21.52 -11.18 -8.68
N ILE A 112 21.72 -10.36 -7.63
CA ILE A 112 22.04 -8.94 -7.78
C ILE A 112 23.56 -8.78 -7.90
N LYS A 113 24.03 -8.29 -9.05
CA LYS A 113 25.45 -8.14 -9.36
C LYS A 113 25.88 -6.67 -9.33
N GLU A 114 27.14 -6.45 -8.96
CA GLU A 114 27.76 -5.13 -9.11
C GLU A 114 27.87 -4.77 -10.59
N CYS A 115 27.53 -3.52 -10.93
CA CYS A 115 27.67 -3.03 -12.29
C CYS A 115 29.06 -2.41 -12.49
N ASN A 116 29.67 -2.67 -13.64
CA ASN A 116 30.91 -2.02 -14.08
C ASN A 116 30.80 -1.59 -15.56
N PRO A 117 29.90 -0.65 -15.89
CA PRO A 117 29.69 -0.23 -17.27
C PRO A 117 30.88 0.60 -17.78
N SER A 118 31.23 0.49 -19.06
CA SER A 118 32.24 1.37 -19.70
C SER A 118 31.63 2.62 -20.34
N SER A 119 30.30 2.64 -20.50
CA SER A 119 29.54 3.77 -21.03
C SER A 119 29.77 5.06 -20.23
N PHE A 120 29.67 6.22 -20.89
CA PHE A 120 29.77 7.55 -20.25
C PHE A 120 30.96 7.74 -19.28
N GLY A 121 32.12 7.14 -19.58
CA GLY A 121 33.31 7.25 -18.74
C GLY A 121 33.30 6.37 -17.48
N GLY A 122 32.39 5.41 -17.40
CA GLY A 122 32.28 4.49 -16.26
C GLY A 122 31.15 4.85 -15.30
N TYR A 123 30.82 3.91 -14.40
CA TYR A 123 29.99 4.16 -13.23
C TYR A 123 30.59 3.40 -12.03
N PRO A 124 30.88 4.06 -10.90
CA PRO A 124 31.59 3.41 -9.80
C PRO A 124 30.81 2.21 -9.22
N ALA A 125 31.47 1.05 -9.11
CA ALA A 125 30.83 -0.20 -8.70
C ALA A 125 30.27 -0.14 -7.28
N GLU A 126 30.91 0.62 -6.38
CA GLU A 126 30.42 0.87 -5.01
C GLU A 126 29.04 1.53 -4.98
N LYS A 127 28.68 2.29 -6.03
CA LYS A 127 27.35 2.86 -6.17
C LYS A 127 26.30 1.85 -6.61
N THR A 128 26.67 0.59 -6.79
CA THR A 128 25.74 -0.52 -7.05
C THR A 128 25.78 -1.58 -5.95
N ARG A 129 26.47 -1.27 -4.85
CA ARG A 129 26.35 -1.99 -3.57
C ARG A 129 25.36 -1.24 -2.69
N TYR A 130 24.24 -1.89 -2.39
CA TYR A 130 23.14 -1.27 -1.64
C TYR A 130 23.25 -1.61 -0.16
N ASN A 131 22.93 -0.63 0.69
CA ASN A 131 22.73 -0.90 2.11
C ASN A 131 21.37 -1.57 2.33
N ASN A 132 21.18 -2.16 3.51
CA ASN A 132 19.96 -2.88 3.86
C ASN A 132 18.72 -1.97 4.04
N ALA A 133 18.83 -0.64 3.89
CA ALA A 133 17.71 0.28 4.08
C ALA A 133 16.99 0.58 2.76
N THR A 134 17.73 0.82 1.69
CA THR A 134 17.18 1.18 0.36
C THR A 134 16.54 -0.02 -0.36
N HIS A 135 15.90 0.18 -1.52
CA HIS A 135 15.39 -0.93 -2.38
C HIS A 135 14.52 -1.94 -1.62
N ARG A 136 13.52 -1.41 -0.91
CA ARG A 136 12.49 -2.13 -0.15
C ARG A 136 11.12 -1.55 -0.44
N ALA A 137 10.95 -1.01 -1.64
CA ALA A 137 9.67 -0.46 -2.07
C ALA A 137 8.82 -1.56 -2.68
N PHE A 138 7.50 -1.43 -2.61
CA PHE A 138 6.66 -2.11 -3.58
C PHE A 138 6.60 -1.25 -4.85
N ASN A 139 7.30 -1.66 -5.91
CA ASN A 139 7.33 -0.95 -7.18
C ASN A 139 6.56 -1.72 -8.25
N VAL A 140 5.31 -1.34 -8.48
CA VAL A 140 4.40 -2.06 -9.37
C VAL A 140 4.62 -1.68 -10.84
N LEU A 141 4.57 -2.68 -11.73
CA LEU A 141 4.52 -2.47 -13.17
C LEU A 141 3.08 -2.30 -13.62
N ILE A 142 2.80 -1.20 -14.33
CA ILE A 142 1.51 -0.96 -14.97
C ILE A 142 1.73 -0.86 -16.47
N GLU A 143 1.35 -1.90 -17.20
CA GLU A 143 1.25 -1.87 -18.65
C GLU A 143 -0.09 -1.23 -19.00
N ALA A 144 -0.09 0.05 -19.40
CA ALA A 144 -1.28 0.90 -19.34
C ALA A 144 -2.24 0.77 -20.54
N SER A 145 -1.77 0.18 -21.64
CA SER A 145 -2.51 0.03 -22.90
C SER A 145 -1.89 -1.08 -23.74
N ASN A 146 -2.70 -1.80 -24.51
CA ASN A 146 -2.19 -2.77 -25.49
C ASN A 146 -1.35 -2.13 -26.61
N SER A 147 -1.50 -0.82 -26.87
CA SER A 147 -0.70 -0.08 -27.84
C SER A 147 0.33 0.82 -27.15
N LYS A 148 1.56 0.85 -27.67
CA LYS A 148 2.58 1.84 -27.26
C LYS A 148 2.17 3.29 -27.60
N GLN A 149 1.21 3.45 -28.52
CA GLN A 149 0.64 4.73 -28.93
C GLN A 149 -0.89 4.52 -29.06
N PRO A 150 -1.65 4.56 -27.96
CA PRO A 150 -3.10 4.41 -28.02
C PRO A 150 -3.74 5.58 -28.77
N ASN A 151 -4.91 5.33 -29.37
CA ASN A 151 -5.66 6.36 -30.10
C ASN A 151 -6.03 7.51 -29.15
N ALA A 152 -5.93 8.75 -29.62
CA ALA A 152 -6.30 9.93 -28.85
C ALA A 152 -7.75 9.90 -28.34
N THR A 153 -8.64 9.19 -29.02
CA THR A 153 -10.03 9.02 -28.59
C THR A 153 -10.19 8.17 -27.32
N THR A 154 -9.18 7.39 -26.93
CA THR A 154 -9.21 6.48 -25.76
C THR A 154 -8.43 7.06 -24.57
N TRP A 155 -7.91 8.28 -24.72
CA TRP A 155 -7.23 8.99 -23.63
C TRP A 155 -8.19 9.35 -22.50
N GLY A 156 -9.48 9.54 -22.80
CA GLY A 156 -10.54 9.93 -21.86
C GLY A 156 -10.56 11.42 -21.54
N ASP A 157 -11.48 11.78 -20.64
CA ASP A 157 -11.62 13.13 -20.08
C ASP A 157 -11.47 13.12 -18.54
N SER A 158 -11.79 14.23 -17.88
CA SER A 158 -11.66 14.38 -16.43
C SER A 158 -12.90 13.99 -15.61
N SER A 159 -13.96 13.44 -16.23
CA SER A 159 -15.22 13.10 -15.53
C SER A 159 -15.01 12.13 -14.36
N THR A 160 -14.16 11.12 -14.56
CA THR A 160 -13.77 10.12 -13.54
C THR A 160 -12.74 10.64 -12.52
N LEU A 161 -12.43 11.94 -12.53
CA LEU A 161 -11.50 12.60 -11.60
C LEU A 161 -12.18 13.62 -10.67
N SER A 162 -13.52 13.68 -10.66
CA SER A 162 -14.25 14.49 -9.69
C SER A 162 -14.07 13.95 -8.26
N ASP A 163 -14.27 14.80 -7.25
CA ASP A 163 -14.21 14.38 -5.84
C ASP A 163 -15.17 13.21 -5.54
N GLU A 164 -16.36 13.23 -6.15
CA GLU A 164 -17.33 12.15 -6.04
C GLU A 164 -16.80 10.85 -6.65
N ALA A 165 -16.27 10.90 -7.88
CA ALA A 165 -15.70 9.73 -8.55
C ALA A 165 -14.42 9.18 -7.89
N LEU A 166 -13.66 10.03 -7.21
CA LEU A 166 -12.45 9.64 -6.45
C LEU A 166 -12.76 9.15 -5.04
N SER A 167 -13.98 9.41 -4.53
CA SER A 167 -14.37 9.00 -3.18
C SER A 167 -14.56 7.50 -3.01
N ASP A 168 -14.78 6.76 -4.11
CA ASP A 168 -15.05 5.32 -4.16
C ASP A 168 -14.57 4.70 -5.50
N TYR A 169 -14.74 3.39 -5.64
CA TYR A 169 -14.64 2.69 -6.91
C TYR A 169 -15.66 3.23 -7.92
N LEU A 170 -15.27 3.25 -9.21
CA LEU A 170 -16.22 3.60 -10.27
C LEU A 170 -17.37 2.58 -10.30
N PRO A 171 -18.61 3.02 -10.56
CA PRO A 171 -19.75 2.15 -10.84
C PRO A 171 -19.42 1.11 -11.91
N GLU A 172 -20.04 -0.07 -11.85
CA GLU A 172 -19.72 -1.19 -12.74
C GLU A 172 -19.92 -0.87 -14.24
N ALA A 173 -20.84 0.04 -14.56
CA ALA A 173 -21.13 0.51 -15.92
C ALA A 173 -20.18 1.61 -16.40
N GLU A 174 -19.41 2.22 -15.49
CA GLU A 174 -18.52 3.33 -15.80
C GLU A 174 -17.14 2.82 -16.22
N MET A 175 -16.57 3.48 -17.21
CA MET A 175 -15.26 3.19 -17.78
C MET A 175 -14.39 4.44 -17.68
N ALA A 176 -13.07 4.26 -17.74
CA ALA A 176 -12.13 5.36 -17.71
C ALA A 176 -11.23 5.33 -18.95
N GLY A 177 -10.88 6.49 -19.50
CA GLY A 177 -9.80 6.56 -20.48
C GLY A 177 -8.42 6.34 -19.85
N HIS A 178 -7.39 6.19 -20.69
CA HIS A 178 -6.04 5.89 -20.22
C HIS A 178 -5.43 6.95 -19.28
N VAL A 179 -5.65 8.24 -19.56
CA VAL A 179 -5.08 9.33 -18.77
C VAL A 179 -5.71 9.42 -17.36
N PRO A 180 -7.05 9.55 -17.21
CA PRO A 180 -7.63 9.61 -15.87
C PRO A 180 -7.41 8.32 -15.10
N ARG A 181 -7.35 7.15 -15.75
CA ARG A 181 -6.98 5.90 -15.07
C ARG A 181 -5.60 5.99 -14.41
N ASN A 182 -4.57 6.40 -15.15
CA ASN A 182 -3.22 6.52 -14.58
C ASN A 182 -3.17 7.52 -13.42
N THR A 183 -3.93 8.62 -13.52
CA THR A 183 -4.07 9.59 -12.43
C THR A 183 -4.75 8.96 -11.20
N ARG A 184 -5.86 8.24 -11.38
CA ARG A 184 -6.56 7.53 -10.29
C ARG A 184 -5.62 6.55 -9.58
N LEU A 185 -4.90 5.72 -10.34
CA LEU A 185 -3.95 4.76 -9.77
C LEU A 185 -2.84 5.46 -8.96
N SER A 186 -2.33 6.58 -9.46
CA SER A 186 -1.31 7.37 -8.77
C SER A 186 -1.86 7.97 -7.46
N LEU A 187 -3.07 8.52 -7.47
CA LEU A 187 -3.72 9.09 -6.28
C LEU A 187 -4.01 8.03 -5.22
N LEU A 188 -4.50 6.86 -5.63
CA LEU A 188 -4.71 5.72 -4.73
C LEU A 188 -3.39 5.30 -4.06
N TYR A 189 -2.31 5.19 -4.83
CA TYR A 189 -1.00 4.80 -4.30
C TYR A 189 -0.44 5.83 -3.32
N ILE A 190 -0.70 7.12 -3.54
CA ILE A 190 -0.37 8.18 -2.58
C ILE A 190 -1.16 7.98 -1.28
N ASP A 191 -2.47 7.74 -1.35
CA ASP A 191 -3.29 7.54 -0.16
C ASP A 191 -2.87 6.30 0.65
N LEU A 192 -2.52 5.23 -0.06
CA LEU A 192 -2.05 3.97 0.51
C LEU A 192 -0.61 4.02 1.04
N VAL A 193 0.07 5.16 1.07
CA VAL A 193 1.42 5.22 1.67
C VAL A 193 1.37 5.16 3.20
N GLN A 194 0.32 5.72 3.81
CA GLN A 194 0.21 5.83 5.26
C GLN A 194 -1.25 5.83 5.72
N PRO A 195 -1.65 4.91 6.62
CA PRO A 195 -2.97 4.96 7.23
C PRO A 195 -3.20 6.21 8.07
N TYR A 196 -4.47 6.59 8.23
CA TYR A 196 -4.85 7.74 9.02
C TYR A 196 -6.26 7.59 9.60
N VAL A 197 -6.53 8.29 10.71
CA VAL A 197 -7.82 8.25 11.42
C VAL A 197 -8.38 9.66 11.57
N LEU A 198 -9.57 9.91 11.03
CA LEU A 198 -10.21 11.23 11.00
C LEU A 198 -11.52 11.22 11.76
N TRP A 199 -11.80 12.29 12.49
CA TRP A 199 -13.13 12.50 13.06
C TRP A 199 -14.14 12.87 11.96
N LYS A 200 -15.34 12.28 12.04
CA LYS A 200 -16.53 12.71 11.30
C LYS A 200 -17.48 13.46 12.22
N THR A 201 -17.66 12.93 13.42
CA THR A 201 -18.47 13.56 14.47
C THR A 201 -17.71 13.46 15.79
N HIS A 202 -17.47 14.60 16.45
CA HIS A 202 -16.85 14.65 17.78
C HIS A 202 -17.47 15.75 18.66
N PRO A 203 -18.38 15.40 19.58
CA PRO A 203 -19.02 16.37 20.45
C PRO A 203 -18.03 17.00 21.45
N TYR A 204 -18.20 18.30 21.69
CA TYR A 204 -17.40 19.07 22.67
C TYR A 204 -18.12 19.29 24.00
N LYS A 205 -19.41 18.93 24.07
CA LYS A 205 -20.24 18.96 25.28
C LYS A 205 -21.04 17.66 25.40
N GLY A 206 -21.18 17.17 26.62
CA GLY A 206 -22.00 16.02 26.98
C GLY A 206 -22.70 16.26 28.32
N ASN A 207 -23.66 15.40 28.66
CA ASN A 207 -24.27 15.39 29.99
C ASN A 207 -23.96 14.07 30.68
N VAL A 208 -23.85 14.11 32.00
CA VAL A 208 -23.67 12.89 32.81
C VAL A 208 -24.81 11.91 32.54
N ASN A 209 -24.48 10.62 32.42
CA ASN A 209 -25.43 9.53 32.15
C ASN A 209 -26.22 9.68 30.84
N LYS A 210 -25.71 10.45 29.89
CA LYS A 210 -26.25 10.52 28.53
C LYS A 210 -25.15 10.16 27.54
N ALA A 211 -25.40 9.09 26.79
CA ALA A 211 -24.54 8.65 25.71
C ALA A 211 -24.19 9.79 24.74
N VAL A 212 -22.91 9.92 24.46
CA VAL A 212 -22.36 10.84 23.48
C VAL A 212 -21.79 10.04 22.31
N THR A 213 -22.34 10.25 21.13
CA THR A 213 -21.91 9.54 19.91
C THR A 213 -20.69 10.21 19.29
N PHE A 214 -19.67 9.41 19.02
CA PHE A 214 -18.52 9.79 18.22
C PHE A 214 -18.50 8.95 16.95
N GLU A 215 -18.06 9.56 15.85
CA GLU A 215 -17.91 8.90 14.56
C GLU A 215 -16.55 9.24 13.96
N TRP A 216 -15.87 8.25 13.41
CA TRP A 216 -14.56 8.41 12.79
C TRP A 216 -14.41 7.56 11.54
N GLU A 217 -13.45 7.95 10.71
CA GLU A 217 -13.01 7.20 9.54
C GLU A 217 -11.59 6.68 9.73
N VAL A 218 -11.36 5.41 9.39
CA VAL A 218 -10.04 4.82 9.17
C VAL A 218 -9.82 4.67 7.67
N ALA A 219 -8.75 5.27 7.15
CA ALA A 219 -8.41 5.29 5.72
C ALA A 219 -6.88 5.16 5.49
N GLY A 220 -6.43 5.19 4.22
CA GLY A 220 -5.03 4.89 3.85
C GLY A 220 -4.60 3.42 4.02
N ALA A 221 -5.57 2.52 4.20
CA ALA A 221 -5.42 1.07 4.43
C ALA A 221 -6.51 0.28 3.69
N ILE A 222 -6.49 -1.06 3.73
CA ILE A 222 -7.55 -1.91 3.15
C ILE A 222 -8.42 -2.51 4.27
N ILE A 223 -7.78 -3.10 5.27
CA ILE A 223 -8.41 -3.86 6.36
C ILE A 223 -8.26 -3.09 7.66
N VAL A 224 -9.33 -3.04 8.45
CA VAL A 224 -9.30 -2.51 9.81
C VAL A 224 -9.43 -3.68 10.76
N ASP A 225 -8.29 -4.18 11.24
CA ASP A 225 -8.23 -5.30 12.18
C ASP A 225 -8.90 -4.96 13.51
N LYS A 226 -8.64 -3.74 14.00
CA LYS A 226 -9.19 -3.24 15.26
C LYS A 226 -9.31 -1.73 15.24
N THR A 227 -10.44 -1.20 15.66
CA THR A 227 -10.59 0.23 15.99
C THR A 227 -11.54 0.44 17.15
N GLN A 228 -11.27 1.46 17.97
CA GLN A 228 -12.03 1.81 19.15
C GLN A 228 -11.68 3.22 19.61
N LEU A 229 -12.47 3.77 20.53
CA LEU A 229 -12.13 5.00 21.23
C LEU A 229 -11.30 4.68 22.46
N LYS A 230 -10.29 5.51 22.70
CA LYS A 230 -9.55 5.66 23.95
C LYS A 230 -10.08 6.91 24.63
N VAL A 231 -10.53 6.79 25.88
CA VAL A 231 -11.15 7.86 26.66
C VAL A 231 -10.41 8.01 27.99
N TRP A 232 -10.10 9.24 28.40
CA TRP A 232 -9.48 9.53 29.70
C TRP A 232 -9.90 10.89 30.23
N SER A 233 -9.73 11.12 31.53
CA SER A 233 -9.97 12.43 32.17
C SER A 233 -8.66 13.22 32.30
N ASP A 234 -8.68 14.40 32.93
CA ASP A 234 -7.44 15.12 33.28
C ASP A 234 -6.47 14.28 34.13
N ASP A 235 -6.98 13.29 34.88
CA ASP A 235 -6.18 12.21 35.45
C ASP A 235 -5.97 11.09 34.40
N PRO A 236 -4.74 10.90 33.89
CA PRO A 236 -4.44 9.92 32.84
C PRO A 236 -4.41 8.46 33.35
N THR A 237 -4.58 8.23 34.66
CA THR A 237 -4.59 6.87 35.22
C THR A 237 -5.88 6.10 34.89
N GLY A 238 -6.96 6.80 34.54
CA GLY A 238 -8.29 6.23 34.27
C GLY A 238 -8.61 6.01 32.78
N VAL A 239 -7.66 5.55 31.97
CA VAL A 239 -7.91 5.32 30.53
C VAL A 239 -8.87 4.14 30.34
N THR A 240 -9.97 4.37 29.64
CA THR A 240 -10.93 3.34 29.21
C THR A 240 -10.96 3.23 27.69
N HIS A 241 -11.47 2.10 27.21
CA HIS A 241 -11.69 1.89 25.78
C HIS A 241 -13.14 1.47 25.54
N THR A 242 -13.72 1.94 24.43
CA THR A 242 -14.99 1.41 23.95
C THR A 242 -14.81 -0.01 23.43
N GLN A 243 -15.92 -0.68 23.12
CA GLN A 243 -15.88 -1.96 22.44
C GLN A 243 -15.09 -1.85 21.12
N ALA A 244 -14.20 -2.81 20.91
CA ALA A 244 -13.44 -2.94 19.69
C ALA A 244 -14.34 -3.30 18.50
N GLN A 245 -14.12 -2.64 17.39
CA GLN A 245 -14.74 -2.89 16.11
C GLN A 245 -13.69 -3.31 15.08
N SER A 246 -14.12 -3.96 14.01
CA SER A 246 -13.29 -4.40 12.89
C SER A 246 -14.07 -4.22 11.61
N GLY A 247 -13.39 -4.11 10.48
CA GLY A 247 -14.04 -3.99 9.18
C GLY A 247 -13.03 -3.76 8.07
N VAL A 248 -13.43 -2.95 7.10
CA VAL A 248 -12.61 -2.60 5.95
C VAL A 248 -12.80 -1.13 5.61
N THR A 249 -11.82 -0.56 4.92
CA THR A 249 -11.85 0.83 4.44
C THR A 249 -12.59 0.92 3.11
N ARG A 250 -12.70 2.15 2.58
CA ARG A 250 -13.19 2.41 1.21
C ARG A 250 -12.37 1.72 0.12
N TRP A 251 -11.12 1.33 0.39
CA TRP A 251 -10.25 0.65 -0.57
C TRP A 251 -10.44 -0.86 -0.60
N TYR A 252 -11.29 -1.43 0.23
CA TYR A 252 -11.66 -2.83 0.06
C TYR A 252 -12.54 -3.04 -1.18
N HIS A 253 -12.22 -4.08 -1.95
CA HIS A 253 -13.07 -4.59 -3.01
C HIS A 253 -13.38 -6.07 -2.79
N LYS A 254 -14.59 -6.50 -3.14
CA LYS A 254 -15.05 -7.91 -2.97
C LYS A 254 -14.16 -8.94 -3.66
N ASP A 255 -13.50 -8.55 -4.74
CA ASP A 255 -12.59 -9.41 -5.52
C ASP A 255 -11.27 -9.74 -4.80
N LEU A 256 -11.04 -9.18 -3.61
CA LEU A 256 -9.98 -9.63 -2.71
C LEU A 256 -10.31 -10.98 -2.05
N GLY A 257 -11.57 -11.42 -2.08
CA GLY A 257 -11.99 -12.70 -1.50
C GLY A 257 -11.90 -12.78 0.03
N LEU A 258 -11.72 -11.63 0.71
CA LEU A 258 -11.64 -11.56 2.17
C LEU A 258 -13.01 -11.84 2.80
N LYS A 259 -13.01 -12.55 3.92
CA LYS A 259 -14.23 -12.76 4.72
C LYS A 259 -14.54 -11.52 5.55
N VAL A 260 -15.21 -10.56 4.93
CA VAL A 260 -15.61 -9.30 5.57
C VAL A 260 -16.97 -9.45 6.24
N LYS A 261 -17.02 -9.26 7.57
CA LYS A 261 -18.28 -9.26 8.33
C LYS A 261 -19.15 -8.03 8.02
N THR A 262 -18.51 -6.87 7.85
CA THR A 262 -19.19 -5.60 7.62
C THR A 262 -18.32 -4.71 6.73
N ASN A 263 -18.87 -4.25 5.60
CA ASN A 263 -18.21 -3.30 4.72
C ASN A 263 -18.55 -1.88 5.16
N ASN A 264 -17.76 -1.36 6.10
CA ASN A 264 -18.00 -0.08 6.73
C ASN A 264 -17.48 1.11 5.89
N LYS A 265 -16.74 0.81 4.80
CA LYS A 265 -15.97 1.81 4.03
C LYS A 265 -15.12 2.71 4.93
N GLY A 266 -14.59 2.16 6.01
CA GLY A 266 -13.75 2.86 6.98
C GLY A 266 -14.52 3.65 8.04
N LEU A 267 -15.85 3.72 8.00
CA LEU A 267 -16.65 4.51 8.94
C LEU A 267 -17.04 3.70 10.18
N PHE A 268 -16.79 4.25 11.36
CA PHE A 268 -17.08 3.61 12.65
C PHE A 268 -17.73 4.61 13.60
N SER A 269 -18.53 4.11 14.54
CA SER A 269 -19.15 4.93 15.57
C SER A 269 -19.18 4.22 16.92
N ALA A 270 -19.15 5.00 17.99
CA ALA A 270 -19.34 4.49 19.34
C ALA A 270 -19.99 5.54 20.23
N ASP A 271 -20.87 5.07 21.09
CA ASP A 271 -21.46 5.85 22.17
C ASP A 271 -20.58 5.74 23.42
N VAL A 272 -20.34 6.88 24.05
CA VAL A 272 -19.59 6.97 25.31
C VAL A 272 -20.48 7.55 26.40
N ASP A 273 -20.66 6.80 27.47
CA ASP A 273 -21.33 7.26 28.69
C ASP A 273 -20.29 7.81 29.68
N PHE A 274 -20.53 9.02 30.16
CA PHE A 274 -19.71 9.66 31.18
C PHE A 274 -20.43 9.62 32.53
N ALA A 275 -19.82 8.97 33.52
CA ALA A 275 -20.42 8.74 34.83
C ALA A 275 -20.37 9.97 35.76
N THR A 276 -19.46 10.93 35.50
CA THR A 276 -19.27 12.12 36.33
C THR A 276 -19.01 13.36 35.50
N THR A 277 -19.31 14.53 36.05
CA THR A 277 -18.99 15.82 35.44
C THR A 277 -17.48 16.00 35.35
N GLY A 278 -17.00 16.66 34.31
CA GLY A 278 -15.57 16.90 34.15
C GLY A 278 -15.14 17.16 32.71
N THR A 279 -13.83 17.31 32.54
CA THR A 279 -13.18 17.33 31.23
C THR A 279 -12.67 15.94 30.90
N TYR A 280 -12.99 15.47 29.70
CA TYR A 280 -12.48 14.22 29.16
C TYR A 280 -11.82 14.47 27.81
N TYR A 281 -10.93 13.56 27.47
CA TYR A 281 -10.21 13.49 26.21
C TYR A 281 -10.57 12.18 25.52
N VAL A 282 -10.78 12.26 24.22
CA VAL A 282 -11.15 11.11 23.39
C VAL A 282 -10.23 11.05 22.18
N GLN A 283 -9.78 9.85 21.85
CA GLN A 283 -8.97 9.58 20.67
C GLN A 283 -9.46 8.30 20.01
N ALA A 284 -9.72 8.33 18.70
CA ALA A 284 -9.96 7.12 17.94
C ALA A 284 -8.59 6.47 17.62
N ILE A 285 -8.48 5.17 17.83
CA ILE A 285 -7.28 4.39 17.54
C ILE A 285 -7.61 3.25 16.59
N ALA A 286 -6.67 2.89 15.71
CA ALA A 286 -6.84 1.83 14.73
C ALA A 286 -5.57 1.02 14.51
N THR A 287 -5.74 -0.27 14.26
CA THR A 287 -4.73 -1.22 13.78
C THR A 287 -5.24 -1.79 12.46
N VAL A 288 -4.38 -1.84 11.44
CA VAL A 288 -4.78 -2.06 10.05
C VAL A 288 -3.82 -2.99 9.31
N ASP A 289 -4.33 -3.70 8.31
CA ASP A 289 -3.58 -4.57 7.39
C ASP A 289 -2.61 -5.56 8.09
N GLN A 290 -2.94 -6.07 9.29
CA GLN A 290 -2.02 -6.93 10.05
C GLN A 290 -1.78 -8.28 9.39
N ASP A 291 -2.70 -8.73 8.54
CA ASP A 291 -2.54 -9.94 7.75
C ASP A 291 -1.38 -9.84 6.75
N TRP A 292 -0.93 -8.64 6.36
CA TRP A 292 0.23 -8.44 5.48
C TRP A 292 1.53 -9.01 6.06
N ALA A 293 1.61 -9.22 7.38
CA ALA A 293 2.72 -9.91 8.03
C ALA A 293 2.72 -11.45 7.80
N THR A 294 1.62 -11.99 7.28
CA THR A 294 1.39 -13.44 7.14
C THR A 294 2.04 -13.97 5.87
N GLN A 295 2.88 -14.99 6.01
CA GLN A 295 3.45 -15.71 4.87
C GLN A 295 2.49 -16.77 4.34
N GLY A 296 2.51 -16.98 3.03
CA GLY A 296 1.77 -18.06 2.39
C GLY A 296 2.25 -19.45 2.81
N THR A 297 1.44 -20.47 2.51
CA THR A 297 1.71 -21.87 2.83
C THR A 297 1.54 -22.76 1.58
N GLY A 298 2.05 -24.00 1.62
CA GLY A 298 2.01 -24.91 0.47
C GLY A 298 2.70 -24.30 -0.76
N GLU A 299 1.98 -24.23 -1.88
CA GLU A 299 2.46 -23.64 -3.13
C GLU A 299 2.73 -22.13 -3.07
N ASP A 300 2.19 -21.46 -2.06
CA ASP A 300 2.34 -20.02 -1.82
C ASP A 300 3.41 -19.67 -0.78
N ILE A 301 4.22 -20.65 -0.33
CA ILE A 301 5.39 -20.37 0.53
C ILE A 301 6.31 -19.39 -0.22
N PRO A 302 6.73 -18.28 0.42
CA PRO A 302 7.57 -17.30 -0.26
C PRO A 302 8.98 -17.83 -0.53
N VAL A 303 9.55 -17.40 -1.65
CA VAL A 303 10.93 -17.63 -2.05
C VAL A 303 11.63 -16.27 -2.22
N PRO A 304 12.72 -16.01 -1.47
CA PRO A 304 13.20 -16.81 -0.34
C PRO A 304 12.24 -16.78 0.85
N LYS A 305 12.30 -17.81 1.72
CA LYS A 305 11.42 -17.92 2.89
C LYS A 305 11.88 -17.00 4.03
N VAL A 306 11.58 -15.71 3.89
CA VAL A 306 11.90 -14.66 4.87
C VAL A 306 10.67 -13.82 5.19
N LYS A 307 10.66 -13.17 6.36
CA LYS A 307 9.58 -12.22 6.73
C LYS A 307 9.42 -11.13 5.65
N PRO A 308 8.27 -10.44 5.56
CA PRO A 308 8.07 -9.35 4.63
C PRO A 308 9.21 -8.33 4.65
N GLN A 309 9.62 -7.88 3.48
CA GLN A 309 10.81 -7.06 3.28
C GLN A 309 10.49 -5.62 2.90
N THR A 310 9.28 -5.32 2.41
CA THR A 310 8.94 -3.96 2.03
C THR A 310 8.81 -3.03 3.23
N HIS A 311 9.15 -1.77 3.00
CA HIS A 311 8.88 -0.70 3.95
C HIS A 311 7.39 -0.56 4.21
N ILE A 312 6.52 -0.63 3.18
CA ILE A 312 5.10 -0.38 3.36
C ILE A 312 4.42 -1.42 4.26
N VAL A 313 4.79 -2.70 4.14
CA VAL A 313 4.25 -3.76 5.01
C VAL A 313 4.75 -3.59 6.43
N ASN A 314 6.07 -3.45 6.61
CA ASN A 314 6.63 -3.35 7.95
C ASN A 314 6.27 -2.03 8.65
N ALA A 315 6.05 -0.94 7.91
CA ALA A 315 5.61 0.33 8.46
C ALA A 315 4.24 0.22 9.18
N ARG A 316 3.42 -0.76 8.81
CA ARG A 316 2.06 -0.97 9.35
C ARG A 316 1.95 -2.12 10.34
N THR A 317 2.88 -3.07 10.28
CA THR A 317 2.74 -4.38 10.95
C THR A 317 3.87 -4.71 11.92
N ASN A 318 4.91 -3.87 12.00
CA ASN A 318 6.11 -4.17 12.76
C ASN A 318 6.65 -2.92 13.47
N ASP A 319 6.32 -2.76 14.76
CA ASP A 319 6.77 -1.61 15.57
C ASP A 319 8.30 -1.52 15.72
N ASP A 320 9.03 -2.63 15.54
CA ASP A 320 10.48 -2.67 15.59
C ASP A 320 11.14 -2.24 14.26
N TRP A 321 10.35 -1.98 13.21
CA TRP A 321 10.87 -1.55 11.92
C TRP A 321 11.41 -0.12 11.98
N LEU A 322 12.73 0.03 11.88
CA LEU A 322 13.37 1.35 11.85
C LEU A 322 14.55 1.34 10.88
N TYR A 323 14.39 2.05 9.77
CA TYR A 323 15.45 2.28 8.80
C TYR A 323 15.65 3.76 8.57
N SER A 324 16.92 4.16 8.42
CA SER A 324 17.30 5.53 8.09
C SER A 324 18.33 5.55 6.96
N ASN A 325 18.19 6.49 6.03
CA ASN A 325 19.15 6.71 4.95
C ASN A 325 19.14 8.20 4.59
N ASN A 326 20.31 8.85 4.63
CA ASN A 326 20.47 10.28 4.29
C ASN A 326 19.42 11.20 4.94
N GLY A 327 19.19 11.05 6.25
CA GLY A 327 18.24 11.86 7.02
C GLY A 327 16.75 11.50 6.83
N ARG A 328 16.43 10.56 5.94
CA ARG A 328 15.07 10.02 5.76
C ARG A 328 14.88 8.81 6.65
N VAL A 329 13.69 8.67 7.22
CA VAL A 329 13.37 7.59 8.18
C VAL A 329 12.06 6.94 7.80
N VAL A 330 12.04 5.61 7.77
CA VAL A 330 10.81 4.81 7.79
C VAL A 330 10.75 4.15 9.16
N ARG A 331 9.64 4.36 9.88
CA ARG A 331 9.38 3.79 11.20
C ARG A 331 8.07 3.02 11.17
N GLY A 332 8.05 1.82 11.74
CA GLY A 332 6.85 1.06 11.95
C GLY A 332 5.98 1.61 13.07
N GLN A 333 4.67 1.57 12.84
CA GLN A 333 3.67 1.78 13.88
C GLN A 333 2.45 0.89 13.60
N THR A 334 2.05 0.10 14.59
CA THR A 334 0.88 -0.79 14.53
C THR A 334 -0.41 -0.12 15.00
N VAL A 335 -0.30 1.05 15.64
CA VAL A 335 -1.44 1.83 16.16
C VAL A 335 -1.46 3.22 15.55
N TRP A 336 -2.50 3.51 14.77
CA TRP A 336 -2.79 4.79 14.14
C TRP A 336 -3.84 5.53 14.97
N THR A 337 -3.68 6.84 15.12
CA THR A 337 -4.52 7.63 16.03
C THR A 337 -5.10 8.86 15.37
N SER A 338 -6.32 9.22 15.73
CA SER A 338 -6.88 10.53 15.40
C SER A 338 -6.25 11.62 16.26
N GLN A 339 -6.56 12.88 15.93
CA GLN A 339 -6.33 13.99 16.85
C GLN A 339 -7.09 13.76 18.16
N THR A 340 -6.45 14.05 19.30
CA THR A 340 -7.15 14.01 20.59
C THR A 340 -8.15 15.16 20.65
N VAL A 341 -9.40 14.86 20.98
CA VAL A 341 -10.47 15.85 21.16
C VAL A 341 -10.88 15.97 22.62
N LYS A 342 -11.27 17.17 23.03
CA LYS A 342 -11.75 17.48 24.38
C LYS A 342 -13.27 17.56 24.41
N ILE A 343 -13.88 16.97 25.43
CA ILE A 343 -15.30 17.08 25.74
C ILE A 343 -15.49 17.54 27.20
N VAL A 344 -16.42 18.46 27.41
CA VAL A 344 -16.84 18.91 28.75
C VAL A 344 -18.20 18.29 29.08
N VAL A 345 -18.25 17.54 30.17
CA VAL A 345 -19.46 16.83 30.63
C VAL A 345 -20.04 17.55 31.83
N THR A 346 -21.32 17.91 31.77
CA THR A 346 -22.06 18.64 32.82
C THR A 346 -23.21 17.86 33.43
#